data_AF-A0A4Y9QA95-F1
#
_entry.id   AF-A0A4Y9QA95-F1
#
_cell.length_a   1.000
_cell.length_b   1.000
_cell.length_c   1.000
_cell.angle_alpha   90.00
_cell.angle_beta   90.00
_cell.angle_gamma   90.00
#
_symmetry.space_group_name_H-M   'P 1'
#
loop_
_entity.id
_entity.type
_entity.pdbx_description
1 polymer ?
#
loop_
_entity_poly.entity_id
_entity_poly.type
_entity_poly.pdbx_seq_one_letter_code
_entity_poly.pdbx_strand_id
1 'polypeptide(L)'
;MSKKKRRVRTDDPVKCIAHSSRTGNPCKNPPMQGGNVCRMHGGAAAQVRRRAAERIALASDPAAAKLIAFMNDESVPHNVRLAAAKDLLDRAQVSGKTTVEIEVPAWQQILEGVVASVEPGVQMRPFAEAQGAPDPLVVAAERVEAERELARYQAEPHDADWSDAFAYGSEPPRPAPVQEPATPMRNGADRPPPEHPLPERRRIEPDDPDYWAVPRTYRPTPRQPSKGRIAGRRR
;
A
#
# COMPACT_ATOMS: atom_id res chain seq x y z
N MET A 1 4.61 -29.19 -52.22
CA MET A 1 3.50 -28.39 -51.63
C MET A 1 3.95 -27.85 -50.27
N SER A 2 4.37 -26.58 -50.22
CA SER A 2 4.97 -25.98 -49.01
C SER A 2 3.88 -25.59 -48.01
N LYS A 3 3.81 -26.28 -46.86
CA LYS A 3 2.94 -25.91 -45.74
C LYS A 3 3.42 -24.57 -45.18
N LYS A 4 2.79 -23.46 -45.58
CA LYS A 4 2.95 -22.16 -44.90
C LYS A 4 2.55 -22.34 -43.44
N LYS A 5 3.54 -22.41 -42.53
CA LYS A 5 3.32 -22.31 -41.08
C LYS A 5 2.55 -21.01 -40.83
N ARG A 6 1.31 -21.12 -40.35
CA ARG A 6 0.58 -19.96 -39.81
C ARG A 6 1.44 -19.42 -38.66
N ARG A 7 2.04 -18.25 -38.84
CA ARG A 7 2.61 -17.50 -37.71
C ARG A 7 1.42 -17.20 -36.80
N VAL A 8 1.44 -17.73 -35.58
CA VAL A 8 0.51 -17.30 -34.53
C VAL A 8 0.74 -15.80 -34.38
N ARG A 9 -0.25 -14.97 -34.73
CA ARG A 9 -0.20 -13.54 -34.41
C ARG A 9 -0.32 -13.46 -32.90
N THR A 10 0.78 -13.20 -32.21
CA THR A 10 0.86 -13.05 -30.75
C THR A 10 0.21 -11.75 -30.25
N ASP A 11 -0.50 -11.03 -31.12
CA ASP A 11 -0.75 -9.60 -30.93
C ASP A 11 -2.20 -9.20 -31.26
N ASP A 12 -3.15 -10.14 -31.24
CA ASP A 12 -4.54 -9.70 -31.14
C ASP A 12 -4.73 -9.11 -29.74
N PRO A 13 -4.93 -7.78 -29.61
CA PRO A 13 -5.03 -7.15 -28.31
C PRO A 13 -6.19 -7.80 -27.57
N VAL A 14 -5.93 -8.31 -26.37
CA VAL A 14 -6.96 -8.93 -25.52
C VAL A 14 -8.14 -7.98 -25.48
N LYS A 15 -9.32 -8.44 -25.91
CA LYS A 15 -10.53 -7.62 -25.98
C LYS A 15 -11.38 -7.89 -24.74
N CYS A 16 -12.21 -6.92 -24.39
CA CYS A 16 -13.22 -7.11 -23.37
C CYS A 16 -14.16 -8.27 -23.74
N ILE A 17 -14.40 -9.19 -22.80
CA ILE A 17 -15.25 -10.38 -22.99
C ILE A 17 -16.74 -10.03 -23.11
N ALA A 18 -17.15 -8.86 -22.63
CA ALA A 18 -18.55 -8.44 -22.66
C ALA A 18 -19.01 -8.05 -24.08
N HIS A 19 -20.32 -8.05 -24.29
CA HIS A 19 -20.96 -7.64 -25.53
C HIS A 19 -21.56 -6.23 -25.39
N SER A 20 -21.65 -5.50 -26.50
CA SER A 20 -22.29 -4.20 -26.55
C SER A 20 -23.80 -4.33 -26.32
N SER A 21 -24.34 -3.68 -25.29
CA SER A 21 -25.78 -3.70 -24.99
C SER A 21 -26.64 -3.13 -26.12
N ARG A 22 -26.10 -2.22 -26.94
CA ARG A 22 -26.81 -1.57 -28.05
C ARG A 22 -26.78 -2.37 -29.35
N THR A 23 -25.71 -3.12 -29.61
CA THR A 23 -25.50 -3.78 -30.91
C THR A 23 -25.40 -5.30 -30.84
N GLY A 24 -25.31 -5.89 -29.64
CA GLY A 24 -25.11 -7.33 -29.44
C GLY A 24 -23.71 -7.85 -29.82
N ASN A 25 -22.91 -7.06 -30.53
CA ASN A 25 -21.58 -7.44 -30.99
C ASN A 25 -20.54 -7.47 -29.84
N PRO A 26 -19.46 -8.26 -29.96
CA PRO A 26 -18.39 -8.31 -28.96
C PRO A 26 -17.75 -6.94 -28.77
N CYS A 27 -17.42 -6.62 -27.51
CA CYS A 27 -16.79 -5.35 -27.19
C CYS A 27 -15.40 -5.25 -27.82
N LYS A 28 -15.15 -4.16 -28.53
CA LYS A 28 -13.84 -3.87 -29.14
C LYS A 28 -12.89 -3.13 -28.21
N ASN A 29 -13.36 -2.71 -27.03
CA ASN A 29 -12.53 -1.97 -26.08
C ASN A 29 -11.55 -2.91 -25.36
N PRO A 30 -10.34 -2.42 -25.02
CA PRO A 30 -9.39 -3.18 -24.21
C PRO A 30 -9.93 -3.35 -22.78
N PRO A 31 -9.64 -4.50 -22.13
CA PRO A 31 -9.96 -4.69 -20.72
C PRO A 31 -9.09 -3.79 -19.84
N MET A 32 -9.52 -3.60 -18.60
CA MET A 32 -8.67 -3.00 -17.55
C MET A 32 -7.47 -3.91 -17.28
N GLN A 33 -6.33 -3.33 -16.88
CA GLN A 33 -5.14 -4.10 -16.49
C GLN A 33 -5.48 -5.14 -15.41
N GLY A 34 -5.06 -6.39 -15.59
CA GLY A 34 -5.39 -7.53 -14.70
C GLY A 34 -6.84 -8.02 -14.78
N GLY A 35 -7.69 -7.41 -15.61
CA GLY A 35 -9.10 -7.73 -15.76
C GLY A 35 -9.47 -8.29 -17.13
N ASN A 36 -10.73 -8.69 -17.26
CA ASN A 36 -11.30 -9.27 -18.50
C ASN A 36 -12.35 -8.36 -19.17
N VAL A 37 -12.71 -7.25 -18.53
CA VAL A 37 -13.74 -6.33 -18.98
C VAL A 37 -13.21 -4.91 -19.04
N CYS A 38 -13.69 -4.14 -20.02
CA CYS A 38 -13.31 -2.74 -20.17
C CYS A 38 -14.00 -1.86 -19.12
N ARG A 39 -13.54 -0.62 -18.98
CA ARG A 39 -14.13 0.38 -18.08
C ARG A 39 -15.65 0.54 -18.29
N MET A 40 -16.12 0.49 -19.53
CA MET A 40 -17.53 0.69 -19.91
C MET A 40 -18.42 -0.52 -19.59
N HIS A 41 -17.87 -1.73 -19.51
CA HIS A 41 -18.60 -2.96 -19.20
C HIS A 41 -18.31 -3.44 -17.77
N GLY A 42 -18.19 -2.50 -16.82
CA GLY A 42 -18.07 -2.81 -15.39
C GLY A 42 -16.64 -2.99 -14.87
N GLY A 43 -15.61 -2.86 -15.71
CA GLY A 43 -14.21 -2.92 -15.25
C GLY A 43 -13.83 -1.84 -14.24
N ALA A 44 -14.61 -0.76 -14.17
CA ALA A 44 -14.42 0.31 -13.20
C ALA A 44 -14.94 -0.01 -11.79
N ALA A 45 -15.73 -1.07 -11.61
CA ALA A 45 -16.33 -1.42 -10.33
C ALA A 45 -15.27 -1.83 -9.29
N ALA A 46 -15.48 -1.46 -8.02
CA ALA A 46 -14.49 -1.64 -6.96
C ALA A 46 -14.07 -3.12 -6.80
N GLN A 47 -15.05 -4.03 -6.79
CA GLN A 47 -14.82 -5.47 -6.68
C GLN A 47 -14.05 -6.05 -7.88
N VAL A 48 -14.22 -5.48 -9.09
CA VAL A 48 -13.51 -5.92 -10.29
C VAL A 48 -12.06 -5.45 -10.24
N ARG A 49 -11.81 -4.20 -9.83
CA ARG A 49 -10.46 -3.68 -9.64
C ARG A 49 -9.68 -4.45 -8.58
N ARG A 50 -10.33 -4.75 -7.45
CA ARG A 50 -9.70 -5.53 -6.37
C ARG A 50 -9.27 -6.91 -6.87
N ARG A 51 -10.17 -7.64 -7.53
CA ARG A 51 -9.83 -8.94 -8.16
C ARG A 51 -8.76 -8.84 -9.24
N ALA A 52 -8.75 -7.76 -10.02
CA ALA A 52 -7.71 -7.54 -11.03
C ALA A 52 -6.33 -7.32 -10.39
N ALA A 53 -6.27 -6.54 -9.30
CA ALA A 53 -5.05 -6.34 -8.53
C ALA A 53 -4.57 -7.65 -7.87
N GLU A 54 -5.49 -8.43 -7.27
CA GLU A 54 -5.19 -9.76 -6.71
C GLU A 54 -4.56 -10.67 -7.77
N ARG A 55 -5.08 -10.70 -9.00
CA ARG A 55 -4.51 -11.50 -10.10
C ARG A 55 -3.13 -11.02 -10.53
N ILE A 56 -2.90 -9.72 -10.59
CA ILE A 56 -1.58 -9.17 -10.92
C ILE A 56 -0.58 -9.57 -9.84
N ALA A 57 -0.96 -9.47 -8.56
CA ALA A 57 -0.11 -9.87 -7.45
C ALA A 57 0.26 -11.37 -7.55
N LEU A 58 -0.73 -12.24 -7.75
CA LEU A 58 -0.50 -13.69 -7.93
C LEU A 58 0.31 -14.03 -9.19
N ALA A 59 0.30 -13.17 -10.20
CA ALA A 59 1.10 -13.34 -11.41
C ALA A 59 2.56 -12.90 -11.23
N SER A 60 2.92 -12.24 -10.13
CA SER A 60 4.29 -11.78 -9.86
C SER A 60 5.25 -12.96 -9.68
N ASP A 61 4.86 -14.00 -8.94
CA ASP A 61 5.69 -15.18 -8.69
C ASP A 61 6.02 -15.95 -9.97
N PRO A 62 5.05 -16.34 -10.83
CA PRO A 62 5.38 -16.99 -12.09
C PRO A 62 6.10 -16.06 -13.07
N ALA A 63 5.95 -14.73 -12.96
CA ALA A 63 6.74 -13.79 -13.75
C ALA A 63 8.21 -13.79 -13.31
N ALA A 64 8.49 -13.77 -12.01
CA ALA A 64 9.85 -13.89 -11.49
C ALA A 64 10.51 -15.21 -11.91
N ALA A 65 9.78 -16.32 -11.83
CA ALA A 65 10.28 -17.62 -12.31
C ALA A 65 10.67 -17.60 -13.80
N LYS A 66 9.89 -16.91 -14.65
CA LYS A 66 10.23 -16.75 -16.07
C LYS A 66 11.45 -15.88 -16.30
N LEU A 67 11.67 -14.83 -15.50
CA LEU A 67 12.89 -14.03 -15.58
C LEU A 67 14.12 -14.89 -15.27
N ILE A 68 14.04 -15.76 -14.25
CA ILE A 68 15.10 -16.71 -13.93
C ILE A 68 15.36 -17.68 -15.09
N ALA A 69 14.29 -18.20 -15.71
CA ALA A 69 14.41 -19.06 -16.88
C ALA A 69 15.11 -18.34 -18.04
N PHE A 70 14.78 -17.07 -18.31
CA PHE A 70 15.45 -16.29 -19.35
C PHE A 70 16.92 -16.04 -19.05
N MET A 71 17.30 -15.81 -17.79
CA MET A 71 18.71 -15.63 -17.43
C MET A 71 19.56 -16.88 -17.70
N ASN A 72 18.98 -18.06 -17.48
CA ASN A 72 19.67 -19.34 -17.62
C ASN A 72 19.63 -19.92 -19.05
N ASP A 73 18.79 -19.40 -19.94
CA ASP A 73 18.67 -19.87 -21.31
C ASP A 73 19.76 -19.29 -22.23
N GLU A 74 20.66 -20.14 -22.71
CA GLU A 74 21.76 -19.74 -23.61
C GLU A 74 21.27 -19.26 -24.99
N SER A 75 20.07 -19.67 -25.41
CA SER A 75 19.48 -19.26 -26.68
C SER A 75 18.98 -17.82 -26.66
N VAL A 76 18.76 -17.25 -25.47
CA VAL A 76 18.30 -15.87 -25.30
C VAL A 76 19.48 -14.90 -25.50
N PRO A 77 19.31 -13.85 -26.33
CA PRO A 77 20.33 -12.83 -26.52
C PRO A 77 20.85 -12.24 -25.21
N HIS A 78 22.17 -12.02 -25.13
CA HIS A 78 22.84 -11.65 -23.88
C HIS A 78 22.30 -10.34 -23.25
N ASN A 79 21.89 -9.38 -24.08
CA ASN A 79 21.27 -8.13 -23.63
C ASN A 79 19.93 -8.35 -22.91
N VAL A 80 19.12 -9.32 -23.35
CA VAL A 80 17.84 -9.66 -22.71
C VAL A 80 18.09 -10.35 -21.37
N ARG A 81 19.10 -11.23 -21.30
CA ARG A 81 19.51 -11.88 -20.04
C ARG A 81 19.99 -10.87 -19.00
N LEU A 82 20.84 -9.93 -19.43
CA LEU A 82 21.34 -8.85 -18.57
C LEU A 82 20.19 -7.96 -18.07
N ALA A 83 19.21 -7.64 -18.92
CA ALA A 83 18.05 -6.85 -18.53
C ALA A 83 17.17 -7.59 -17.51
N ALA A 84 16.93 -8.89 -17.71
CA ALA A 84 16.20 -9.72 -16.76
C ALA A 84 16.90 -9.79 -15.38
N ALA A 85 18.24 -9.92 -15.38
CA ALA A 85 19.03 -9.91 -14.16
C ALA A 85 18.94 -8.58 -13.39
N LYS A 86 19.05 -7.45 -14.09
CA LYS A 86 18.89 -6.12 -13.48
C LYS A 86 17.50 -5.93 -12.88
N ASP A 87 16.45 -6.26 -13.64
CA ASP A 87 15.06 -6.14 -13.22
C ASP A 87 14.73 -7.02 -12.00
N LEU A 88 15.42 -8.17 -11.84
CA LEU A 88 15.32 -9.00 -10.65
C LEU A 88 16.04 -8.36 -9.44
N LEU A 89 17.26 -7.85 -9.63
CA LEU A 89 18.05 -7.21 -8.57
C LEU A 89 17.41 -5.91 -8.06
N ASP A 90 16.82 -5.12 -8.96
CA ASP A 90 16.12 -3.88 -8.64
C ASP A 90 14.89 -4.16 -7.74
N ARG A 91 14.19 -5.28 -7.97
CA ARG A 91 13.06 -5.72 -7.12
C ARG A 91 13.50 -6.31 -5.80
N ALA A 92 14.65 -6.96 -5.75
CA ALA A 92 15.25 -7.40 -4.51
C ALA A 92 15.83 -6.24 -3.70
N GLN A 93 15.83 -5.01 -4.24
CA GLN A 93 16.43 -3.82 -3.64
C GLN A 93 17.93 -4.00 -3.32
N VAL A 94 18.60 -4.90 -4.05
CA VAL A 94 20.02 -5.23 -3.84
C VAL A 94 20.94 -4.21 -4.55
N SER A 95 20.41 -3.37 -5.44
CA SER A 95 21.18 -2.34 -6.12
C SER A 95 21.50 -1.16 -5.18
N GLY A 96 22.73 -1.16 -4.67
CA GLY A 96 23.27 -0.14 -3.78
C GLY A 96 23.39 1.23 -4.44
N LYS A 97 22.67 2.20 -3.87
CA LYS A 97 23.07 3.58 -3.55
C LYS A 97 21.77 4.30 -3.16
N THR A 98 21.34 4.13 -1.92
CA THR A 98 20.28 4.96 -1.36
C THR A 98 20.88 6.35 -1.12
N THR A 99 20.79 7.22 -2.11
CA THR A 99 21.08 8.64 -1.91
C THR A 99 19.92 9.24 -1.13
N VAL A 100 20.09 9.26 0.19
CA VAL A 100 19.21 10.01 1.09
C VAL A 100 19.63 11.47 0.99
N GLU A 101 18.88 12.26 0.22
CA GLU A 101 18.99 13.71 0.31
C GLU A 101 18.35 14.13 1.63
N ILE A 102 19.19 14.49 2.60
CA ILE A 102 18.75 15.05 3.87
C ILE A 102 18.60 16.55 3.63
N GLU A 103 17.36 17.02 3.47
CA GLU A 103 17.06 18.43 3.61
C GLU A 103 17.29 18.81 5.08
N VAL A 104 18.34 19.59 5.32
CA VAL A 104 18.65 20.16 6.62
C VAL A 104 17.47 21.06 7.01
N PRO A 105 16.69 20.72 8.05
CA PRO A 105 15.52 21.50 8.44
C PRO A 105 15.91 22.91 8.87
N ALA A 106 15.03 23.89 8.60
CA ALA A 106 15.31 25.32 8.81
C ALA A 106 15.75 25.67 10.25
N TRP A 107 15.36 24.90 11.26
CA TRP A 107 15.83 25.09 12.63
C TRP A 107 17.33 24.84 12.79
N GLN A 108 17.93 23.96 11.97
CA GLN A 108 19.37 23.71 11.97
C GLN A 108 20.15 24.90 11.38
N GLN A 109 19.58 25.59 10.39
CA GLN A 109 20.13 26.87 9.88
C GLN A 109 20.03 27.99 10.92
N ILE A 110 18.98 27.98 11.74
CA ILE A 110 18.84 28.93 12.85
C ILE A 110 19.89 28.65 13.93
N LEU A 111 20.15 27.38 14.25
CA LEU A 111 21.16 27.01 15.25
C LEU A 111 22.59 27.32 14.82
N GLU A 112 22.89 27.28 13.52
CA GLU A 112 24.21 27.62 12.99
C GLU A 112 24.60 29.08 13.27
N GLY A 113 23.61 29.98 13.39
CA GLY A 113 23.80 31.36 13.84
C GLY A 113 23.82 31.56 15.37
N VAL A 114 23.47 30.53 16.14
CA VAL A 114 23.41 30.56 17.62
C VAL A 114 24.64 29.92 18.25
N VAL A 115 25.46 29.18 17.48
CA VAL A 115 26.73 28.64 17.98
C VAL A 115 27.68 29.81 18.30
N ALA A 116 27.75 30.17 19.58
CA ALA A 116 28.73 31.11 20.08
C ALA A 116 30.13 30.58 19.77
N SER A 117 30.89 31.34 18.98
CA SER A 117 32.31 31.07 18.76
C SER A 117 33.02 31.26 20.10
N VAL A 118 33.34 30.14 20.77
CA VAL A 118 34.12 30.18 22.01
C VAL A 118 35.55 30.55 21.62
N GLU A 119 36.03 31.70 22.09
CA GLU A 119 37.41 32.11 21.83
C GLU A 119 38.38 31.04 22.34
N PRO A 120 39.43 30.69 21.56
CA PRO A 120 40.42 29.70 21.98
C PRO A 120 41.14 30.21 23.23
N GLY A 121 40.74 29.70 24.40
CA GLY A 121 41.26 30.12 25.70
C GLY A 121 40.21 30.20 26.82
N VAL A 122 38.93 30.22 26.48
CA VAL A 122 37.86 30.12 27.49
C VAL A 122 37.78 28.68 27.97
N GLN A 123 38.32 28.41 29.17
CA GLN A 123 38.07 27.13 29.84
C GLN A 123 36.60 27.09 30.25
N MET A 124 35.79 26.37 29.47
CA MET A 124 34.46 25.96 29.89
C MET A 124 34.60 25.32 31.27
N ARG A 125 33.96 25.92 32.29
CA ARG A 125 33.87 25.27 33.60
C ARG A 125 33.25 23.89 33.38
N PRO A 126 33.90 22.79 33.81
CA PRO A 126 33.30 21.49 33.69
C PRO A 126 31.96 21.52 34.44
N PHE A 127 30.89 21.12 33.76
CA PHE A 127 29.52 21.11 34.29
C PHE A 127 29.39 20.28 35.58
N ALA A 128 30.40 19.46 35.90
CA ALA A 128 30.55 18.69 37.12
C ALA A 128 30.56 19.52 38.43
N GLU A 129 30.77 20.84 38.40
CA GLU A 129 30.76 21.65 39.64
C GLU A 129 29.37 22.17 40.06
N ALA A 130 28.38 22.22 39.16
CA ALA A 130 27.07 22.81 39.47
C ALA A 130 26.05 21.81 40.04
N GLN A 131 26.25 20.51 39.77
CA GLN A 131 25.56 19.42 40.45
C GLN A 131 26.58 18.86 41.43
N GLY A 132 26.45 19.21 42.71
CA GLY A 132 27.33 18.67 43.76
C GLY A 132 27.51 17.18 43.56
N ALA A 133 28.76 16.70 43.70
CA ALA A 133 29.13 15.32 43.43
C ALA A 133 28.03 14.37 43.93
N PRO A 134 27.49 13.48 43.06
CA PRO A 134 26.44 12.57 43.49
C PRO A 134 26.95 11.83 44.72
N ASP A 135 26.15 11.81 45.78
CA ASP A 135 26.52 11.17 47.04
C ASP A 135 27.05 9.76 46.71
N PRO A 136 28.28 9.42 47.11
CA PRO A 136 28.90 8.14 46.77
C PRO A 136 28.05 6.93 47.16
N LEU A 137 27.11 7.10 48.11
CA LEU A 137 26.14 6.06 48.48
C LEU A 137 25.06 5.83 47.40
N VAL A 138 24.64 6.86 46.67
CA VAL A 138 23.62 6.76 45.61
C VAL A 138 24.18 6.02 44.39
N VAL A 139 25.42 6.34 43.99
CA VAL A 139 26.09 5.68 42.85
C VAL A 139 26.34 4.20 43.15
N ALA A 140 26.65 3.86 44.41
CA ALA A 140 26.82 2.47 44.81
C ALA A 140 25.50 1.69 44.80
N ALA A 141 24.40 2.29 45.26
CA ALA A 141 23.08 1.66 45.28
C ALA A 141 22.55 1.36 43.86
N GLU A 142 22.61 2.34 42.95
CA GLU A 142 22.16 2.16 41.56
C GLU A 142 22.96 1.06 40.84
N ARG A 143 24.28 0.97 41.12
CA ARG A 143 25.14 -0.04 40.50
C ARG A 143 24.81 -1.45 40.99
N VAL A 144 24.49 -1.60 42.28
CA VAL A 144 24.05 -2.88 42.87
C VAL A 144 22.68 -3.29 42.33
N GLU A 145 21.75 -2.35 42.11
CA GLU A 145 20.45 -2.63 41.51
C GLU A 145 20.57 -3.05 40.04
N ALA A 146 21.39 -2.36 39.25
CA ALA A 146 21.66 -2.72 37.85
C ALA A 146 22.32 -4.10 37.71
N GLU A 147 23.29 -4.43 38.58
CA GLU A 147 23.91 -5.76 38.60
C GLU A 147 22.91 -6.85 38.99
N ARG A 148 21.99 -6.56 39.92
CA ARG A 148 20.95 -7.50 40.34
C ARG A 148 19.89 -7.73 39.26
N GLU A 149 19.53 -6.70 38.50
CA GLU A 149 18.61 -6.80 37.38
C GLU A 149 19.23 -7.60 36.22
N LEU A 150 20.50 -7.34 35.90
CA LEU A 150 21.24 -8.11 34.90
C LEU A 150 21.36 -9.58 35.32
N ALA A 151 21.65 -9.85 36.60
CA ALA A 151 21.71 -11.20 37.13
C ALA A 151 20.35 -11.91 37.06
N ARG A 152 19.23 -11.20 37.28
CA ARG A 152 17.89 -11.77 37.11
C ARG A 152 17.63 -12.14 35.65
N TYR A 153 17.99 -11.28 34.71
CA TYR A 153 17.82 -11.53 33.28
C TYR A 153 18.67 -12.70 32.78
N GLN A 154 19.89 -12.87 33.31
CA GLN A 154 20.79 -13.96 32.93
C GLN A 154 20.45 -15.29 33.63
N ALA A 155 19.90 -15.24 34.84
CA ALA A 155 19.52 -16.43 35.61
C ALA A 155 18.12 -16.94 35.26
N GLU A 156 17.26 -16.12 34.64
CA GLU A 156 16.03 -16.62 34.04
C GLU A 156 16.41 -17.59 32.92
N PRO A 157 16.06 -18.88 33.07
CA PRO A 157 16.40 -19.88 32.08
C PRO A 157 15.56 -19.57 30.83
N HIS A 158 16.25 -19.06 29.81
CA HIS A 158 15.66 -18.71 28.51
C HIS A 158 15.36 -20.01 27.73
N ASP A 159 14.54 -20.88 28.33
CA ASP A 159 14.17 -22.21 27.82
C ASP A 159 13.15 -22.13 26.69
N ALA A 160 12.73 -20.91 26.33
CA ALA A 160 12.01 -20.70 25.10
C ALA A 160 13.02 -20.78 23.94
N ASP A 161 13.26 -22.01 23.47
CA ASP A 161 13.64 -22.30 22.09
C ASP A 161 12.60 -21.65 21.17
N TRP A 162 12.77 -20.35 20.94
CA TRP A 162 12.03 -19.57 19.94
C TRP A 162 12.36 -20.05 18.51
N SER A 163 13.24 -21.04 18.37
CA SER A 163 13.66 -21.68 17.13
C SER A 163 12.73 -22.79 16.63
N ASP A 164 11.92 -23.48 17.46
CA ASP A 164 11.35 -24.77 17.01
C ASP A 164 9.82 -24.98 17.16
N ALA A 165 9.07 -24.17 17.92
CA ALA A 165 7.64 -24.45 18.15
C ALA A 165 6.64 -23.58 17.35
N PHE A 166 7.09 -22.46 16.75
CA PHE A 166 6.20 -21.53 16.03
C PHE A 166 6.30 -21.56 14.51
N ALA A 167 7.30 -22.25 13.94
CA ALA A 167 7.50 -22.26 12.48
C ALA A 167 6.55 -23.23 11.75
N TYR A 168 6.17 -24.35 12.36
CA TYR A 168 5.15 -25.26 11.82
C TYR A 168 4.47 -25.97 12.99
N GLY A 169 3.24 -25.56 13.31
CA GLY A 169 2.39 -26.36 14.20
C GLY A 169 2.30 -27.79 13.69
N SER A 170 2.61 -28.75 14.55
CA SER A 170 2.54 -30.19 14.28
C SER A 170 1.11 -30.71 14.10
N GLU A 171 0.09 -29.84 14.18
CA GLU A 171 -1.25 -30.16 13.70
C GLU A 171 -1.30 -29.90 12.18
N PRO A 172 -1.48 -30.93 11.33
CA PRO A 172 -1.83 -30.69 9.94
C PRO A 172 -3.07 -29.77 9.91
N PRO A 173 -3.14 -28.81 8.97
CA PRO A 173 -4.26 -27.88 8.93
C PRO A 173 -5.55 -28.69 8.93
N ARG A 174 -6.37 -28.48 9.97
CA ARG A 174 -7.68 -29.13 10.05
C ARG A 174 -8.37 -28.87 8.72
N PRO A 175 -8.86 -29.90 8.01
CA PRO A 175 -9.55 -29.68 6.75
C PRO A 175 -10.63 -28.65 7.02
N ALA A 176 -10.59 -27.54 6.29
CA ALA A 176 -11.59 -26.50 6.42
C ALA A 176 -12.96 -27.20 6.39
N PRO A 177 -13.87 -26.91 7.35
CA PRO A 177 -15.19 -27.54 7.33
C PRO A 177 -15.73 -27.34 5.93
N VAL A 178 -16.08 -28.45 5.26
CA VAL A 178 -16.70 -28.42 3.95
C VAL A 178 -17.87 -27.47 4.10
N GLN A 179 -17.73 -26.25 3.57
CA GLN A 179 -18.83 -25.32 3.55
C GLN A 179 -19.84 -25.99 2.66
N GLU A 180 -20.86 -26.58 3.27
CA GLU A 180 -22.04 -27.03 2.54
C GLU A 180 -22.42 -25.85 1.63
N PRO A 181 -22.56 -26.09 0.31
CA PRO A 181 -22.82 -25.01 -0.63
C PRO A 181 -24.04 -24.27 -0.08
N ALA A 182 -23.83 -23.00 0.29
CA ALA A 182 -24.83 -22.20 0.97
C ALA A 182 -26.16 -22.43 0.26
N THR A 183 -27.08 -23.11 0.95
CA THR A 183 -28.42 -23.36 0.43
C THR A 183 -28.90 -21.99 -0.01
N PRO A 184 -29.19 -21.76 -1.30
CA PRO A 184 -29.57 -20.44 -1.75
C PRO A 184 -30.79 -20.09 -0.92
N MET A 185 -30.64 -19.18 0.04
CA MET A 185 -31.76 -18.63 0.76
C MET A 185 -32.66 -18.16 -0.36
N ARG A 186 -33.83 -18.81 -0.46
CA ARG A 186 -34.87 -18.46 -1.39
C ARG A 186 -35.12 -16.99 -1.13
N ASN A 187 -34.54 -16.13 -1.97
CA ASN A 187 -34.65 -14.69 -1.82
C ASN A 187 -36.14 -14.44 -1.71
N GLY A 188 -36.59 -14.04 -0.52
CA GLY A 188 -37.96 -13.64 -0.26
C GLY A 188 -38.20 -12.40 -1.10
N ALA A 189 -38.53 -12.60 -2.36
CA ALA A 189 -38.74 -11.56 -3.35
C ALA A 189 -40.02 -10.75 -3.11
N ASP A 190 -40.76 -11.03 -2.03
CA ASP A 190 -42.03 -10.37 -1.71
C ASP A 190 -42.09 -9.75 -0.31
N ARG A 191 -40.97 -9.63 0.42
CA ARG A 191 -40.97 -8.80 1.63
C ARG A 191 -40.55 -7.38 1.25
N PRO A 192 -41.49 -6.43 1.13
CA PRO A 192 -41.11 -5.04 0.91
C PRO A 192 -40.14 -4.62 2.03
N PRO A 193 -39.16 -3.75 1.73
CA PRO A 193 -38.29 -3.21 2.76
C PRO A 193 -39.15 -2.61 3.88
N PRO A 194 -38.75 -2.76 5.16
CA PRO A 194 -39.49 -2.13 6.25
C PRO A 194 -39.67 -0.65 5.93
N GLU A 195 -40.91 -0.17 5.97
CA GLU A 195 -41.22 1.24 5.79
C GLU A 195 -40.55 2.00 6.93
N HIS A 196 -39.36 2.52 6.67
CA HIS A 196 -38.78 3.54 7.52
C HIS A 196 -39.71 4.74 7.41
N PRO A 197 -40.33 5.21 8.53
CA PRO A 197 -41.14 6.41 8.49
C PRO A 197 -40.24 7.53 7.98
N LEU A 198 -40.53 8.03 6.78
CA LEU A 198 -39.87 9.22 6.29
C LEU A 198 -40.15 10.31 7.33
N PRO A 199 -39.13 11.05 7.78
CA PRO A 199 -39.38 12.16 8.69
C PRO A 199 -40.44 13.04 8.04
N GLU A 200 -41.56 13.25 8.74
CA GLU A 200 -42.62 14.13 8.26
C GLU A 200 -41.96 15.43 7.83
N ARG A 201 -42.14 15.78 6.56
CA ARG A 201 -41.65 17.06 6.04
C ARG A 201 -42.45 18.13 6.77
N ARG A 202 -41.94 18.56 7.93
CA ARG A 202 -42.50 19.67 8.69
C ARG A 202 -42.54 20.85 7.73
N ARG A 203 -43.75 21.26 7.36
CA ARG A 203 -43.97 22.48 6.59
C ARG A 203 -43.57 23.60 7.54
N ILE A 204 -42.38 24.18 7.32
CA ILE A 204 -41.91 25.34 8.08
C ILE A 204 -42.90 26.46 7.79
N GLU A 205 -43.73 26.79 8.77
CA GLU A 205 -44.67 27.91 8.66
C GLU A 205 -43.92 29.24 8.82
N PRO A 206 -44.45 30.36 8.29
CA PRO A 206 -43.76 31.66 8.32
C PRO A 206 -43.37 32.17 9.72
N ASP A 207 -44.03 31.66 10.77
CA ASP A 207 -43.83 32.02 12.17
C ASP A 207 -42.87 31.06 12.92
N ASP A 208 -42.36 30.02 12.27
CA ASP A 208 -41.38 29.10 12.87
C ASP A 208 -40.04 29.85 13.04
N PRO A 209 -39.39 29.85 14.24
CA PRO A 209 -38.15 30.60 14.48
C PRO A 209 -37.00 30.22 13.55
N ASP A 210 -37.04 29.02 12.97
CA ASP A 210 -36.07 28.53 11.99
C ASP A 210 -36.27 29.11 10.58
N TYR A 211 -37.40 29.79 10.31
CA TYR A 211 -37.73 30.36 8.99
C TYR A 211 -36.72 31.45 8.55
N TRP A 212 -36.13 32.17 9.51
CA TRP A 212 -35.14 33.22 9.24
C TRP A 212 -33.68 32.74 9.36
N ALA A 213 -33.44 31.53 9.87
CA ALA A 213 -32.11 30.98 10.07
C ALA A 213 -31.49 30.37 8.79
N VAL A 214 -32.29 30.18 7.73
CA VAL A 214 -31.79 29.64 6.46
C VAL A 214 -31.20 30.78 5.61
N PRO A 215 -29.87 30.79 5.34
CA PRO A 215 -29.27 31.85 4.53
C PRO A 215 -29.87 31.84 3.12
N ARG A 216 -30.66 32.86 2.78
CA ARG A 216 -31.36 33.03 1.49
C ARG A 216 -30.45 33.25 0.28
N THR A 217 -29.14 33.16 0.46
CA THR A 217 -28.17 33.29 -0.63
C THR A 217 -27.50 31.94 -0.90
N TYR A 218 -28.23 31.05 -1.57
CA TYR A 218 -27.57 30.00 -2.33
C TYR A 218 -26.79 30.69 -3.45
N ARG A 219 -25.52 31.06 -3.18
CA ARG A 219 -24.56 31.37 -4.24
C ARG A 219 -24.11 30.04 -4.81
N PRO A 220 -24.53 29.65 -6.04
CA PRO A 220 -23.97 28.48 -6.68
C PRO A 220 -22.45 28.66 -6.72
N THR A 221 -21.71 27.74 -6.12
CA THR A 221 -20.25 27.80 -6.17
C THR A 221 -19.82 27.72 -7.63
N PRO A 222 -18.96 28.66 -8.11
CA PRO A 222 -18.52 28.63 -9.48
C PRO A 222 -17.79 27.30 -9.74
N ARG A 223 -18.29 26.57 -10.73
CA ARG A 223 -17.76 25.29 -11.17
C ARG A 223 -16.28 25.47 -11.51
N GLN A 224 -15.38 24.84 -10.74
CA GLN A 224 -13.95 25.02 -10.98
C GLN A 224 -13.59 24.62 -12.42
N PRO A 225 -12.77 25.42 -13.13
CA PRO A 225 -12.36 25.09 -14.48
C PRO A 225 -11.56 23.79 -14.47
N SER A 226 -12.01 22.80 -15.23
CA SER A 226 -11.29 21.55 -15.40
C SER A 226 -9.91 21.85 -15.99
N LYS A 227 -8.84 21.51 -15.27
CA LYS A 227 -7.46 21.62 -15.75
C LYS A 227 -7.35 20.92 -17.11
N GLY A 228 -7.25 21.70 -18.17
CA GLY A 228 -7.04 21.21 -19.52
C GLY A 228 -5.73 20.43 -19.59
N ARG A 229 -5.77 19.22 -20.14
CA ARG A 229 -4.56 18.47 -20.47
C ARG A 229 -3.80 19.24 -21.54
N ILE A 230 -2.62 19.74 -21.17
CA ILE A 230 -1.64 20.25 -22.11
C ILE A 230 -1.22 19.07 -23.00
N ALA A 231 -1.61 19.11 -24.27
CA ALA A 231 -1.16 18.17 -25.27
C ALA A 231 0.32 18.45 -25.57
N GLY A 232 1.20 17.60 -25.06
CA GLY A 232 2.62 17.61 -25.40
C GLY A 232 2.82 17.33 -26.88
N ARG A 233 3.18 18.38 -27.62
CA ARG A 233 3.64 18.33 -29.01
C ARG A 233 5.08 17.83 -29.00
N ARG A 234 5.33 16.58 -29.40
CA ARG A 234 6.68 16.09 -29.70
C ARG A 234 7.13 16.72 -31.02
N ARG A 235 8.31 17.34 -31.00
CA ARG A 235 9.11 17.65 -32.20
C ARG A 235 9.83 16.38 -32.65
#